data_AF-A0A9R1DAS9-F1
#
_entry.id   AF-A0A9R1DAS9-F1
#
_cell.length_a   1.000
_cell.length_b   1.000
_cell.length_c   1.000
_cell.angle_alpha   90.00
_cell.angle_beta   90.00
_cell.angle_gamma   90.00
#
_symmetry.space_group_name_H-M   'P 1'
#
loop_
_entity.id
_entity.type
_entity.pdbx_description
1 polymer ?
#
loop_
_entity_poly.entity_id
_entity_poly.type
_entity_poly.pdbx_seq_one_letter_code
_entity_poly.pdbx_strand_id
1 'polypeptide(L)'
;MPGSLARTTAPVAKMMRLWNYKQGSGLGARGQGIIAPIKPIRHCSTAGIGHSETTYKNGLHGAPAPSPPPQDEWHESAAVSRALGLERECYEKTLALLRDVKLQGDDSVETAEALAAIVKSEEVLRGKKRAPGAWRAALPTPAVQHIVERVLTPRIAVKAREWEPLWSPGCDHWLRPWIPLIGHLPESLYGTVESKISGGCYDVISPWKDYLGPTHWEIFSRRHILPKLTRWLQQLKITPPKQRDTKFCEVMSWTPLVRTEDVVSILEQEFFGKWESALRHWLQSARPSSGEATAWCAGWKNVFTAELLHDERVLARLEAGVATVDREAEDLSRLVCHA
;
A
#
# COMPACT_ATOMS: atom_id res chain seq x y z
N MET A 1 34.57 -23.80 -21.23
CA MET A 1 35.32 -22.86 -20.37
C MET A 1 34.80 -21.45 -20.57
N PRO A 2 34.44 -20.72 -19.50
CA PRO A 2 34.19 -19.28 -19.55
C PRO A 2 35.43 -18.55 -20.10
N GLY A 3 35.24 -17.51 -20.92
CA GLY A 3 36.35 -16.76 -21.54
C GLY A 3 37.03 -17.43 -22.74
N SER A 4 36.36 -18.37 -23.42
CA SER A 4 36.91 -19.02 -24.63
C SER A 4 36.57 -18.25 -25.92
N LEU A 5 37.61 -17.84 -26.67
CA LEU A 5 37.47 -17.23 -28.00
C LEU A 5 36.76 -18.15 -29.02
N ALA A 6 36.74 -19.46 -28.77
CA ALA A 6 36.08 -20.43 -29.64
C ALA A 6 34.53 -20.39 -29.54
N ARG A 7 33.98 -19.71 -28.52
CA ARG A 7 32.52 -19.58 -28.30
C ARG A 7 32.00 -18.16 -28.61
N THR A 8 32.84 -17.26 -29.11
CA THR A 8 32.48 -15.88 -29.44
C THR A 8 32.39 -15.67 -30.96
N THR A 9 31.63 -14.68 -31.41
CA THR A 9 31.54 -14.34 -32.83
C THR A 9 32.89 -13.86 -33.40
N ALA A 10 33.16 -14.13 -34.68
CA ALA A 10 34.45 -13.83 -35.31
C ALA A 10 34.91 -12.35 -35.20
N PRO A 11 34.02 -11.34 -35.30
CA PRO A 11 34.41 -9.94 -35.09
C PRO A 11 34.88 -9.66 -33.66
N VAL A 12 34.18 -10.23 -32.68
CA VAL A 12 34.50 -10.09 -31.25
C VAL A 12 35.84 -10.77 -30.94
N ALA A 13 36.07 -11.96 -31.48
CA ALA A 13 37.33 -12.67 -31.30
C ALA A 13 38.52 -11.88 -31.88
N LYS A 14 38.35 -11.22 -33.03
CA LYS A 14 39.38 -10.35 -33.63
C LYS A 14 39.66 -9.12 -32.76
N MET A 15 38.62 -8.48 -32.23
CA MET A 15 38.74 -7.34 -31.33
C MET A 15 39.47 -7.71 -30.02
N MET A 16 39.13 -8.86 -29.42
CA MET A 16 39.78 -9.34 -28.20
C MET A 16 41.29 -9.60 -28.41
N ARG A 17 41.68 -10.13 -29.58
CA ARG A 17 43.10 -10.32 -29.93
C ARG A 17 43.85 -9.00 -30.07
N LEU A 18 43.24 -8.00 -30.71
CA LEU A 18 43.83 -6.66 -30.83
C LEU A 18 44.11 -6.01 -29.48
N TRP A 19 43.35 -6.38 -28.45
CA TRP A 19 43.44 -5.82 -27.10
C TRP A 19 44.26 -6.72 -26.16
N ASN A 20 45.12 -7.58 -26.70
CA ASN A 20 46.01 -8.48 -25.95
C ASN A 20 45.29 -9.39 -24.94
N TYR A 21 44.03 -9.75 -25.21
CA TYR A 21 43.27 -10.65 -24.35
C TYR A 21 43.90 -12.04 -24.29
N LYS A 22 44.14 -12.56 -23.07
CA LYS A 22 44.58 -13.94 -22.84
C LYS A 22 43.38 -14.83 -22.57
N GLN A 23 43.27 -15.95 -23.29
CA GLN A 23 42.15 -16.88 -23.14
C GLN A 23 42.02 -17.36 -21.68
N GLY A 24 40.82 -17.24 -21.11
CA GLY A 24 40.55 -17.59 -19.71
C GLY A 24 40.88 -16.50 -18.69
N SER A 25 41.39 -15.33 -19.09
CA SER A 25 41.54 -14.16 -18.22
C SER A 25 40.29 -13.27 -18.25
N GLY A 26 40.13 -12.41 -17.25
CA GLY A 26 39.06 -11.42 -17.21
C GLY A 26 39.32 -10.24 -18.15
N LEU A 27 38.27 -9.61 -18.67
CA LEU A 27 38.38 -8.36 -19.45
C LEU A 27 38.82 -7.20 -18.54
N GLY A 28 40.03 -6.66 -18.76
CA GLY A 28 40.60 -5.53 -18.02
C GLY A 28 42.13 -5.47 -18.14
N ALA A 29 42.74 -4.29 -17.91
CA ALA A 29 44.17 -4.07 -18.13
C ALA A 29 45.10 -5.02 -17.33
N ARG A 30 44.64 -5.61 -16.23
CA ARG A 30 45.38 -6.59 -15.42
C ARG A 30 44.66 -7.95 -15.34
N GLY A 31 43.74 -8.24 -16.26
CA GLY A 31 43.00 -9.50 -16.26
C GLY A 31 41.90 -9.60 -15.19
N GLN A 32 41.52 -8.49 -14.55
CA GLN A 32 40.61 -8.47 -13.39
C GLN A 32 39.11 -8.65 -13.69
N GLY A 33 38.72 -8.79 -14.96
CA GLY A 33 37.31 -8.93 -15.33
C GLY A 33 36.69 -10.24 -14.83
N ILE A 34 35.35 -10.26 -14.76
CA ILE A 34 34.60 -11.42 -14.27
C ILE A 34 34.73 -12.57 -15.28
N ILE A 35 35.34 -13.69 -14.85
CA ILE A 35 35.51 -14.88 -15.68
C ILE A 35 34.32 -15.84 -15.51
N ALA A 36 33.70 -15.90 -14.34
CA ALA A 36 32.59 -16.80 -14.06
C ALA A 36 31.26 -16.27 -14.66
N PRO A 37 30.35 -17.14 -15.14
CA PRO A 37 29.02 -16.71 -15.58
C PRO A 37 28.28 -16.04 -14.43
N ILE A 38 27.78 -14.81 -14.67
CA ILE A 38 26.96 -14.10 -13.69
C ILE A 38 25.65 -14.88 -13.54
N LYS A 39 25.42 -15.47 -12.36
CA LYS A 39 24.12 -16.04 -12.03
C LYS A 39 23.15 -14.89 -11.78
N PRO A 40 21.99 -14.82 -12.44
CA PRO A 40 21.00 -13.80 -12.12
C PRO A 40 20.49 -14.02 -10.70
N ILE A 41 20.73 -13.05 -9.83
CA ILE A 41 20.13 -13.00 -8.50
C ILE A 41 18.80 -12.27 -8.66
N ARG A 42 17.67 -12.96 -8.42
CA ARG A 42 16.36 -12.31 -8.33
C ARG A 42 16.26 -11.60 -6.98
N HIS A 43 16.32 -10.29 -6.99
CA HIS A 43 15.98 -9.48 -5.83
C HIS A 43 14.48 -9.13 -5.93
N CYS A 44 13.65 -9.76 -5.10
CA CYS A 44 12.31 -9.24 -4.81
C CYS A 44 12.45 -8.23 -3.68
N SER A 45 12.66 -6.96 -4.05
CA SER A 45 12.58 -5.82 -3.14
C SER A 45 12.02 -4.65 -3.93
N THR A 46 11.05 -3.95 -3.36
CA THR A 46 10.36 -2.76 -3.90
C THR A 46 11.26 -1.52 -3.95
N ALA A 47 12.54 -1.65 -3.63
CA ALA A 47 13.51 -0.56 -3.69
C ALA A 47 13.98 -0.31 -5.12
N GLY A 48 13.95 0.96 -5.54
CA GLY A 48 14.42 1.37 -6.87
C GLY A 48 15.89 1.01 -7.14
N ILE A 49 16.24 0.97 -8.42
CA ILE A 49 17.61 0.70 -8.88
C ILE A 49 18.54 1.78 -8.29
N GLY A 50 19.37 1.40 -7.30
CA GLY A 50 20.25 2.30 -6.56
C GLY A 50 20.31 2.06 -5.04
N HIS A 51 19.44 1.21 -4.49
CA HIS A 51 19.49 0.87 -3.06
C HIS A 51 20.61 -0.15 -2.76
N SER A 52 21.65 0.27 -2.02
CA SER A 52 22.62 -0.62 -1.40
C SER A 52 22.58 -0.46 0.12
N GLU A 53 22.37 -1.56 0.85
CA GLU A 53 22.47 -1.61 2.33
C GLU A 53 23.90 -1.43 2.85
N THR A 54 24.89 -1.31 1.96
CA THR A 54 26.28 -1.03 2.34
C THR A 54 26.65 0.39 1.91
N THR A 55 27.11 1.17 2.87
CA THR A 55 27.69 2.50 2.62
C THR A 55 28.99 2.34 1.84
N TYR A 56 29.05 2.92 0.63
CA TYR A 56 30.29 3.05 -0.12
C TYR A 56 31.30 3.85 0.72
N LYS A 57 32.30 3.17 1.31
CA LYS A 57 33.45 3.82 1.95
C LYS A 57 34.43 4.28 0.87
N ASN A 58 34.16 5.43 0.29
CA ASN A 58 35.19 6.19 -0.43
C ASN A 58 36.05 6.81 0.67
N GLY A 59 37.28 6.32 0.88
CA GLY A 59 38.16 6.65 2.01
C GLY A 59 38.65 8.11 2.10
N LEU A 60 37.74 9.08 1.99
CA LEU A 60 37.94 10.50 2.19
C LEU A 60 37.21 10.90 3.47
N HIS A 61 37.94 11.38 4.47
CA HIS A 61 37.36 12.02 5.65
C HIS A 61 36.79 13.39 5.24
N GLY A 62 35.56 13.39 4.73
CA GLY A 62 34.73 14.59 4.58
C GLY A 62 33.91 14.83 5.83
N ALA A 63 33.74 16.11 6.19
CA ALA A 63 32.88 16.57 7.29
C ALA A 63 31.52 15.85 7.31
N PRO A 64 30.90 15.65 8.49
CA PRO A 64 29.61 14.97 8.58
C PRO A 64 28.61 15.65 7.67
N ALA A 65 28.01 14.87 6.78
CA ALA A 65 26.93 15.34 5.92
C ALA A 65 25.85 15.97 6.82
N PRO A 66 25.33 17.16 6.47
CA PRO A 66 24.20 17.71 7.21
C PRO A 66 23.08 16.68 7.23
N SER A 67 22.50 16.48 8.41
CA SER A 67 21.39 15.56 8.62
C SER A 67 20.34 15.76 7.52
N PRO A 68 19.85 14.69 6.87
CA PRO A 68 18.75 14.84 5.93
C PRO A 68 17.56 15.51 6.66
N PRO A 69 16.82 16.40 5.99
CA PRO A 69 15.60 16.96 6.57
C PRO A 69 14.64 15.82 6.98
N PRO A 70 13.75 16.03 7.96
CA PRO A 70 12.73 15.05 8.32
C PRO A 70 12.01 14.54 7.06
N GLN A 71 11.92 13.22 6.89
CA GLN A 71 11.29 12.61 5.70
C GLN A 71 9.86 13.12 5.49
N ASP A 72 9.17 13.47 6.58
CA ASP A 72 7.79 13.95 6.58
C ASP A 72 7.59 15.25 5.80
N GLU A 73 8.52 16.21 5.88
CA GLU A 73 8.39 17.51 5.19
C GLU A 73 8.43 17.36 3.66
N TRP A 74 9.27 16.45 3.15
CA TRP A 74 9.35 16.16 1.71
C TRP A 74 8.11 15.44 1.19
N HIS A 75 7.60 14.48 1.96
CA HIS A 75 6.40 13.73 1.60
C HIS A 75 5.15 14.61 1.58
N GLU A 76 5.03 15.51 2.55
CA GLU A 76 3.94 16.48 2.62
C GLU A 76 4.01 17.48 1.46
N SER A 77 5.18 18.07 1.19
CA SER A 77 5.37 19.00 0.06
C SER A 77 5.06 18.34 -1.29
N ALA A 78 5.49 17.09 -1.47
CA ALA A 78 5.21 16.33 -2.67
C ALA A 78 3.71 15.98 -2.80
N ALA A 79 3.02 15.67 -1.69
CA ALA A 79 1.58 15.43 -1.68
C ALA A 79 0.79 16.68 -2.06
N VAL A 80 1.15 17.84 -1.50
CA VAL A 80 0.53 19.13 -1.84
C VAL A 80 0.73 19.44 -3.32
N SER A 81 1.94 19.26 -3.85
CA SER A 81 2.24 19.49 -5.27
C SER A 81 1.44 18.55 -6.19
N ARG A 82 1.29 17.27 -5.83
CA ARG A 82 0.41 16.33 -6.55
C ARG A 82 -1.05 16.75 -6.53
N ALA A 83 -1.56 17.17 -5.38
CA ALA A 83 -2.95 17.63 -5.24
C ALA A 83 -3.24 18.88 -6.08
N LEU A 84 -2.33 19.87 -6.04
CA LEU A 84 -2.44 21.08 -6.86
C LEU A 84 -2.35 20.80 -8.36
N GLY A 85 -1.51 19.84 -8.76
CA GLY A 85 -1.43 19.36 -10.14
C GLY A 85 -2.73 18.69 -10.60
N LEU A 86 -3.32 17.84 -9.75
CA LEU A 86 -4.58 17.16 -10.05
C LEU A 86 -5.76 18.15 -10.18
N GLU A 87 -5.81 19.19 -9.37
CA GLU A 87 -6.81 20.26 -9.51
C GLU A 87 -6.69 21.01 -10.85
N ARG A 88 -5.46 21.28 -11.29
CA ARG A 88 -5.23 21.92 -12.60
C ARG A 88 -5.72 21.02 -13.73
N GLU A 89 -5.39 19.73 -13.67
CA GLU A 89 -5.88 18.75 -14.63
C GLU A 89 -7.42 18.68 -14.63
N CYS A 90 -8.04 18.63 -13.45
CA CYS A 90 -9.49 18.62 -13.30
C CYS A 90 -10.13 19.85 -13.95
N TYR A 91 -9.59 21.05 -13.67
CA TYR A 91 -10.06 22.30 -14.26
C TYR A 91 -9.99 22.28 -15.78
N GLU A 92 -8.83 21.94 -16.35
CA GLU A 92 -8.61 21.93 -17.80
C GLU A 92 -9.59 20.97 -18.49
N LYS A 93 -9.77 19.78 -17.92
CA LYS A 93 -10.70 18.78 -18.44
C LYS A 93 -12.16 19.21 -18.31
N THR A 94 -12.57 19.81 -17.19
CA THR A 94 -13.94 20.32 -17.01
C THR A 94 -14.25 21.45 -17.98
N LEU A 95 -13.30 22.39 -18.17
CA LEU A 95 -13.44 23.49 -19.13
C LEU A 95 -13.59 22.97 -20.56
N ALA A 96 -12.78 22.00 -20.96
CA ALA A 96 -12.86 21.37 -22.27
C ALA A 96 -14.22 20.68 -22.49
N LEU A 97 -14.71 19.93 -21.49
CA LEU A 97 -16.00 19.25 -21.58
C LEU A 97 -17.18 20.23 -21.68
N LEU A 98 -17.20 21.31 -20.89
CA LEU A 98 -18.29 22.29 -20.96
C LEU A 98 -18.33 23.02 -22.31
N ARG A 99 -17.16 23.29 -22.91
CA ARG A 99 -17.08 23.85 -24.26
C ARG A 99 -17.63 22.87 -25.31
N ASP A 100 -17.27 21.58 -25.21
CA ASP A 100 -17.77 20.54 -26.09
C ASP A 100 -19.29 20.36 -25.98
N VAL A 101 -19.84 20.35 -24.76
CA VAL A 101 -21.30 20.29 -24.51
C VAL A 101 -22.02 21.46 -25.18
N LYS A 102 -21.48 22.68 -25.07
CA LYS A 102 -22.04 23.85 -25.75
C LYS A 102 -21.97 23.75 -27.28
N LEU A 103 -20.87 23.23 -27.82
CA LEU A 103 -20.72 22.98 -29.27
C LEU A 103 -21.69 21.90 -29.78
N GLN A 104 -22.09 20.95 -28.93
CA GLN A 104 -23.08 19.92 -29.23
C GLN A 104 -24.53 20.44 -29.15
N GLY A 105 -24.74 21.74 -28.89
CA GLY A 105 -26.05 22.40 -28.95
C GLY A 105 -26.79 22.51 -27.62
N ASP A 106 -26.13 22.29 -26.49
CA ASP A 106 -26.70 22.61 -25.17
C ASP A 106 -26.52 24.10 -24.84
N ASP A 107 -27.56 24.87 -25.14
CA ASP A 107 -27.67 26.30 -24.80
C ASP A 107 -28.42 26.54 -23.48
N SER A 108 -28.47 25.54 -22.59
CA SER A 108 -29.07 25.72 -21.26
C SER A 108 -28.36 26.82 -20.45
N VAL A 109 -29.16 27.54 -19.66
CA VAL A 109 -28.65 28.61 -18.78
C VAL A 109 -27.65 28.02 -17.78
N GLU A 110 -27.94 26.83 -17.27
CA GLU A 110 -27.12 26.11 -16.32
C GLU A 110 -25.73 25.77 -16.88
N THR A 111 -25.65 25.32 -18.16
CA THR A 111 -24.37 25.06 -18.83
C THR A 111 -23.60 26.36 -19.08
N ALA A 112 -24.28 27.46 -19.44
CA ALA A 112 -23.65 28.77 -19.62
C ALA A 112 -23.09 29.34 -18.29
N GLU A 113 -23.87 29.25 -17.21
CA GLU A 113 -23.47 29.66 -15.86
C GLU A 113 -22.32 28.81 -15.32
N ALA A 114 -22.37 27.49 -15.50
CA ALA A 114 -21.29 26.59 -15.12
C ALA A 114 -20.00 26.90 -15.86
N LEU A 115 -20.07 27.16 -17.17
CA LEU A 115 -18.91 27.55 -17.97
C LEU A 115 -18.33 28.88 -17.49
N ALA A 116 -19.17 29.88 -17.23
CA ALA A 116 -18.73 31.17 -16.71
C ALA A 116 -18.05 31.05 -15.34
N ALA A 117 -18.61 30.22 -14.45
CA ALA A 117 -18.03 29.93 -13.13
C ALA A 117 -16.67 29.26 -13.24
N ILE A 118 -16.52 28.25 -14.10
CA ILE A 118 -15.24 27.57 -14.33
C ILE A 118 -14.22 28.56 -14.89
N VAL A 119 -14.55 29.34 -15.91
CA VAL A 119 -13.63 30.35 -16.48
C VAL A 119 -13.17 31.34 -15.40
N LYS A 120 -14.09 31.87 -14.59
CA LYS A 120 -13.75 32.80 -13.49
C LYS A 120 -12.83 32.16 -12.45
N SER A 121 -12.97 30.86 -12.18
CA SER A 121 -12.16 30.14 -11.19
C SER A 121 -10.67 30.00 -11.56
N GLU A 122 -10.28 30.33 -12.81
CA GLU A 122 -8.88 30.32 -13.26
C GLU A 122 -7.98 31.23 -12.40
N GLU A 123 -8.51 32.36 -11.94
CA GLU A 123 -7.79 33.32 -11.10
C GLU A 123 -7.30 32.66 -9.80
N VAL A 124 -8.11 31.76 -9.23
CA VAL A 124 -7.77 31.00 -8.02
C VAL A 124 -6.63 30.01 -8.31
N LEU A 125 -6.65 29.36 -9.47
CA LEU A 125 -5.62 28.40 -9.88
C LEU A 125 -4.26 29.04 -10.21
N ARG A 126 -4.26 30.33 -10.57
CA ARG A 126 -3.03 31.12 -10.82
C ARG A 126 -2.37 31.61 -9.53
N GLY A 127 -3.06 31.55 -8.39
CA GLY A 127 -2.51 31.92 -7.09
C GLY A 127 -1.31 31.04 -6.69
N LYS A 128 -0.13 31.66 -6.49
CA LYS A 128 1.13 30.96 -6.17
C LYS A 128 1.14 30.23 -4.80
N LYS A 129 0.25 30.59 -3.87
CA LYS A 129 0.20 30.06 -2.50
C LYS A 129 -1.20 29.58 -2.11
N ARG A 130 -1.89 28.89 -3.01
CA ARG A 130 -3.24 28.36 -2.73
C ARG A 130 -3.16 27.01 -2.02
N ALA A 131 -4.07 26.78 -1.08
CA ALA A 131 -4.26 25.47 -0.46
C ALA A 131 -4.97 24.50 -1.43
N PRO A 132 -4.69 23.19 -1.39
CA PRO A 132 -5.52 22.18 -2.03
C PRO A 132 -6.99 22.31 -1.58
N GLY A 133 -7.94 22.15 -2.50
CA GLY A 133 -9.37 22.32 -2.28
C GLY A 133 -9.88 23.76 -2.49
N ALA A 134 -8.99 24.76 -2.49
CA ALA A 134 -9.40 26.17 -2.63
C ALA A 134 -10.09 26.47 -3.98
N TRP A 135 -9.72 25.74 -5.04
CA TRP A 135 -10.34 25.90 -6.36
C TRP A 135 -11.81 25.45 -6.34
N ARG A 136 -12.08 24.24 -5.82
CA ARG A 136 -13.44 23.72 -5.67
C ARG A 136 -14.29 24.64 -4.78
N ALA A 137 -13.73 25.12 -3.67
CA ALA A 137 -14.42 26.00 -2.74
C ALA A 137 -14.83 27.36 -3.33
N ALA A 138 -14.16 27.81 -4.40
CA ALA A 138 -14.47 29.05 -5.08
C ALA A 138 -15.63 28.94 -6.11
N LEU A 139 -16.06 27.72 -6.44
CA LEU A 139 -17.13 27.49 -7.41
C LEU A 139 -18.52 27.59 -6.75
N PRO A 140 -19.51 28.22 -7.41
CA PRO A 140 -20.89 28.22 -6.93
C PRO A 140 -21.45 26.79 -6.84
N THR A 141 -22.15 26.47 -5.74
CA THR A 141 -22.77 25.16 -5.52
C THR A 141 -23.65 24.69 -6.69
N PRO A 142 -24.54 25.53 -7.27
CA PRO A 142 -25.38 25.10 -8.40
C PRO A 142 -24.56 24.71 -9.64
N ALA A 143 -23.47 25.44 -9.92
CA ALA A 143 -22.57 25.13 -11.01
C ALA A 143 -21.87 23.79 -10.79
N VAL A 144 -21.38 23.52 -9.57
CA VAL A 144 -20.76 22.23 -9.23
C VAL A 144 -21.77 21.10 -9.39
N GLN A 145 -22.99 21.24 -8.85
CA GLN A 145 -24.04 20.23 -8.97
C GLN A 145 -24.36 19.92 -10.43
N HIS A 146 -24.58 20.93 -11.26
CA HIS A 146 -24.83 20.74 -12.70
C HIS A 146 -23.68 20.02 -13.39
N ILE A 147 -22.43 20.46 -13.18
CA ILE A 147 -21.26 19.82 -13.79
C ILE A 147 -21.14 18.36 -13.35
N VAL A 148 -21.28 18.07 -12.06
CA VAL A 148 -21.13 16.72 -11.54
C VAL A 148 -22.25 15.81 -12.04
N GLU A 149 -23.50 16.22 -11.93
CA GLU A 149 -24.66 15.36 -12.18
C GLU A 149 -24.99 15.25 -13.66
N ARG A 150 -24.95 16.35 -14.42
CA ARG A 150 -25.37 16.38 -15.82
C ARG A 150 -24.24 16.16 -16.80
N VAL A 151 -23.03 16.63 -16.49
CA VAL A 151 -21.90 16.58 -17.42
C VAL A 151 -20.99 15.38 -17.13
N LEU A 152 -20.52 15.24 -15.89
CA LEU A 152 -19.50 14.26 -15.53
C LEU A 152 -20.08 12.87 -15.29
N THR A 153 -21.09 12.74 -14.43
CA THR A 153 -21.62 11.44 -13.98
C THR A 153 -22.00 10.53 -15.15
N PRO A 154 -22.70 10.98 -16.22
CA PRO A 154 -23.02 10.12 -17.36
C PRO A 154 -21.77 9.61 -18.10
N ARG A 155 -20.74 10.45 -18.25
CA ARG A 155 -19.49 10.10 -18.93
C ARG A 155 -18.64 9.14 -18.09
N ILE A 156 -18.54 9.42 -16.79
CA ILE A 156 -17.88 8.55 -15.82
C ILE A 156 -18.59 7.19 -15.77
N ALA A 157 -19.92 7.15 -15.83
CA ALA A 157 -20.70 5.92 -15.84
C ALA A 157 -20.34 4.97 -16.99
N VAL A 158 -20.19 5.52 -18.21
CA VAL A 158 -19.78 4.74 -19.38
C VAL A 158 -18.38 4.15 -19.17
N LYS A 159 -17.44 4.98 -18.71
CA LYS A 159 -16.06 4.53 -18.46
C LYS A 159 -15.96 3.53 -17.32
N ALA A 160 -16.73 3.68 -16.26
CA ALA A 160 -16.80 2.73 -15.15
C ALA A 160 -17.31 1.35 -15.60
N ARG A 161 -18.23 1.29 -16.56
CA ARG A 161 -18.73 0.03 -17.12
C ARG A 161 -17.68 -0.68 -17.97
N GLU A 162 -16.96 0.07 -18.80
CA GLU A 162 -15.88 -0.42 -19.68
C GLU A 162 -14.60 -0.82 -18.91
N TRP A 163 -14.37 -0.20 -17.75
CA TRP A 163 -13.15 -0.36 -16.96
C TRP A 163 -13.03 -1.76 -16.33
N GLU A 164 -11.84 -2.36 -16.36
CA GLU A 164 -11.53 -3.63 -15.70
C GLU A 164 -10.38 -3.49 -14.68
N PRO A 165 -10.54 -3.97 -13.43
CA PRO A 165 -9.58 -3.77 -12.33
C PRO A 165 -8.29 -4.60 -12.44
N LEU A 166 -8.08 -5.33 -13.54
CA LEU A 166 -7.01 -6.33 -13.68
C LEU A 166 -5.63 -5.74 -14.03
N TRP A 167 -5.56 -4.51 -14.56
CA TRP A 167 -4.35 -3.99 -15.23
C TRP A 167 -3.60 -2.91 -14.42
N SER A 168 -4.24 -2.31 -13.42
CA SER A 168 -3.74 -1.24 -12.53
C SER A 168 -4.82 -0.97 -11.47
N PRO A 169 -4.52 -0.34 -10.32
CA PRO A 169 -5.55 0.26 -9.46
C PRO A 169 -6.54 1.19 -10.22
N GLY A 170 -6.17 1.62 -11.43
CA GLY A 170 -7.03 1.52 -12.62
C GLY A 170 -8.06 2.64 -12.86
N CYS A 171 -8.36 3.43 -11.85
CA CYS A 171 -9.28 4.57 -11.99
C CYS A 171 -8.58 5.91 -12.33
N ASP A 172 -7.26 5.87 -12.54
CA ASP A 172 -6.42 7.05 -12.82
C ASP A 172 -6.87 7.86 -14.04
N HIS A 173 -7.42 7.20 -15.05
CA HIS A 173 -7.77 7.85 -16.31
C HIS A 173 -9.24 8.30 -16.39
N TRP A 174 -10.13 7.72 -15.56
CA TRP A 174 -11.58 7.94 -15.68
C TRP A 174 -12.23 8.53 -14.44
N LEU A 175 -11.67 8.34 -13.24
CA LEU A 175 -12.21 8.85 -11.98
C LEU A 175 -11.28 9.87 -11.34
N ARG A 176 -10.01 9.50 -11.13
CA ARG A 176 -9.01 10.30 -10.42
C ARG A 176 -8.93 11.76 -10.90
N PRO A 177 -8.97 12.07 -12.21
CA PRO A 177 -8.87 13.45 -12.68
C PRO A 177 -10.03 14.33 -12.22
N TRP A 178 -11.15 13.74 -11.81
CA TRP A 178 -12.37 14.44 -11.42
C TRP A 178 -12.54 14.58 -9.91
N ILE A 179 -11.75 13.85 -9.12
CA ILE A 179 -11.81 13.84 -7.65
C ILE A 179 -11.75 15.24 -7.04
N PRO A 180 -10.90 16.17 -7.53
CA PRO A 180 -10.89 17.52 -6.97
C PRO A 180 -12.22 18.27 -7.10
N LEU A 181 -13.11 17.87 -8.00
CA LEU A 181 -14.45 18.47 -8.16
C LEU A 181 -15.54 17.62 -7.50
N ILE A 182 -15.58 16.30 -7.77
CA ILE A 182 -16.63 15.41 -7.27
C ILE A 182 -16.45 15.02 -5.80
N GLY A 183 -15.22 15.07 -5.29
CA GLY A 183 -14.84 14.63 -3.94
C GLY A 183 -14.75 13.11 -3.84
N HIS A 184 -15.86 12.41 -4.07
CA HIS A 184 -15.95 10.95 -3.98
C HIS A 184 -16.69 10.38 -5.20
N LEU A 185 -16.63 9.05 -5.37
CA LEU A 185 -17.42 8.34 -6.37
C LEU A 185 -18.91 8.68 -6.21
N PRO A 186 -19.61 9.12 -7.29
CA PRO A 186 -21.04 9.37 -7.25
C PRO A 186 -21.82 8.11 -6.83
N GLU A 187 -22.84 8.29 -5.98
CA GLU A 187 -23.59 7.17 -5.38
C GLU A 187 -24.21 6.23 -6.44
N SER A 188 -24.66 6.79 -7.57
CA SER A 188 -25.23 6.04 -8.69
C SER A 188 -24.24 5.05 -9.32
N LEU A 189 -22.94 5.23 -9.12
CA LEU A 189 -21.89 4.36 -9.66
C LEU A 189 -21.37 3.34 -8.66
N TYR A 190 -21.75 3.44 -7.38
CA TYR A 190 -21.27 2.59 -6.31
C TYR A 190 -21.45 1.10 -6.65
N GLY A 191 -22.64 0.67 -7.04
CA GLY A 191 -22.90 -0.74 -7.38
C GLY A 191 -22.08 -1.27 -8.58
N THR A 192 -21.80 -0.40 -9.56
CA THR A 192 -20.97 -0.78 -10.73
C THR A 192 -19.53 -1.04 -10.30
N VAL A 193 -18.96 -0.14 -9.49
CA VAL A 193 -17.59 -0.29 -8.99
C VAL A 193 -17.50 -1.44 -7.99
N GLU A 194 -18.41 -1.51 -7.02
CA GLU A 194 -18.46 -2.56 -5.98
C GLU A 194 -18.44 -3.96 -6.60
N SER A 195 -19.28 -4.20 -7.61
CA SER A 195 -19.34 -5.51 -8.29
C SER A 195 -18.01 -5.91 -8.95
N LYS A 196 -17.23 -4.94 -9.44
CA LYS A 196 -15.93 -5.20 -10.09
C LYS A 196 -14.80 -5.41 -9.10
N ILE A 197 -14.78 -4.70 -7.96
CA ILE A 197 -13.66 -4.73 -7.01
C ILE A 197 -13.84 -5.68 -5.83
N SER A 198 -15.07 -6.13 -5.54
CA SER A 198 -15.39 -6.96 -4.36
C SER A 198 -14.53 -8.22 -4.23
N GLY A 199 -14.12 -8.84 -5.34
CA GLY A 199 -13.24 -10.01 -5.38
C GLY A 199 -11.74 -9.72 -5.42
N GLY A 200 -11.34 -8.45 -5.36
CA GLY A 200 -9.97 -8.01 -5.60
C GLY A 200 -8.94 -8.43 -4.55
N CYS A 201 -7.67 -8.35 -4.94
CA CYS A 201 -6.54 -8.38 -4.00
C CYS A 201 -6.37 -7.01 -3.30
N TYR A 202 -5.40 -6.93 -2.40
CA TYR A 202 -5.15 -5.71 -1.61
C TYR A 202 -4.87 -4.51 -2.51
N ASP A 203 -4.04 -4.67 -3.54
CA ASP A 203 -3.63 -3.58 -4.43
C ASP A 203 -4.79 -3.08 -5.31
N VAL A 204 -5.78 -3.93 -5.56
CA VAL A 204 -7.00 -3.57 -6.29
C VAL A 204 -7.97 -2.81 -5.37
N ILE A 205 -8.09 -3.20 -4.10
CA ILE A 205 -9.10 -2.67 -3.18
C ILE A 205 -8.61 -1.43 -2.42
N SER A 206 -7.37 -1.42 -1.92
CA SER A 206 -6.85 -0.36 -1.06
C SER A 206 -6.96 1.06 -1.61
N PRO A 207 -6.77 1.35 -2.92
CA PRO A 207 -6.90 2.71 -3.44
C PRO A 207 -8.33 3.25 -3.35
N TRP A 208 -9.33 2.37 -3.34
CA TRP A 208 -10.74 2.77 -3.28
C TRP A 208 -11.15 3.36 -1.95
N LYS A 209 -10.32 3.22 -0.90
CA LYS A 209 -10.54 3.88 0.39
C LYS A 209 -10.58 5.41 0.25
N ASP A 210 -9.79 5.97 -0.65
CA ASP A 210 -9.72 7.42 -0.86
C ASP A 210 -10.81 7.93 -1.82
N TYR A 211 -11.34 7.04 -2.67
CA TYR A 211 -12.35 7.38 -3.69
C TYR A 211 -13.78 7.18 -3.22
N LEU A 212 -14.03 6.19 -2.34
CA LEU A 212 -15.33 5.96 -1.74
C LEU A 212 -15.53 6.90 -0.56
N GLY A 213 -16.72 7.50 -0.43
CA GLY A 213 -17.05 8.27 0.77
C GLY A 213 -17.03 7.39 2.02
N PRO A 214 -16.82 7.95 3.23
CA PRO A 214 -16.65 7.17 4.46
C PRO A 214 -17.75 6.15 4.72
N THR A 215 -19.01 6.53 4.51
CA THR A 215 -20.18 5.65 4.66
C THR A 215 -20.16 4.48 3.67
N HIS A 216 -19.86 4.75 2.40
CA HIS A 216 -19.79 3.72 1.36
C HIS A 216 -18.61 2.78 1.58
N TRP A 217 -17.46 3.30 2.03
CA TRP A 217 -16.31 2.49 2.39
C TRP A 217 -16.60 1.58 3.60
N GLU A 218 -17.31 2.07 4.61
CA GLU A 218 -17.72 1.23 5.74
C GLU A 218 -18.65 0.08 5.29
N ILE A 219 -19.64 0.38 4.46
CA ILE A 219 -20.53 -0.65 3.90
C ILE A 219 -19.73 -1.69 3.09
N PHE A 220 -18.83 -1.21 2.23
CA PHE A 220 -17.99 -2.07 1.39
C PHE A 220 -17.08 -2.97 2.24
N SER A 221 -16.36 -2.39 3.19
CA SER A 221 -15.39 -3.10 4.04
C SER A 221 -16.08 -4.17 4.90
N ARG A 222 -17.22 -3.85 5.52
CA ARG A 222 -18.02 -4.84 6.29
C ARG A 222 -18.56 -5.96 5.42
N ARG A 223 -18.95 -5.68 4.17
CA ARG A 223 -19.54 -6.67 3.27
C ARG A 223 -18.52 -7.59 2.61
N HIS A 224 -17.35 -7.07 2.24
CA HIS A 224 -16.39 -7.78 1.37
C HIS A 224 -15.03 -8.06 2.02
N ILE A 225 -14.52 -7.12 2.83
CA ILE A 225 -13.20 -7.26 3.45
C ILE A 225 -13.32 -8.07 4.74
N LEU A 226 -14.23 -7.70 5.65
CA LEU A 226 -14.35 -8.32 6.96
C LEU A 226 -14.59 -9.85 6.89
N PRO A 227 -15.50 -10.38 6.04
CA PRO A 227 -15.69 -11.83 5.92
C PRO A 227 -14.44 -12.56 5.41
N LYS A 228 -13.63 -11.90 4.56
CA LYS A 228 -12.36 -12.43 4.07
C LYS A 228 -11.34 -12.55 5.22
N LEU A 229 -11.24 -11.53 6.07
CA LEU A 229 -10.38 -11.54 7.25
C LEU A 229 -10.82 -12.62 8.25
N THR A 230 -12.11 -12.68 8.56
CA THR A 230 -12.70 -13.72 9.43
C THR A 230 -12.34 -15.12 8.91
N ARG A 231 -12.51 -15.38 7.61
CA ARG A 231 -12.16 -16.67 7.01
C ARG A 231 -10.67 -17.00 7.13
N TRP A 232 -9.79 -16.02 6.97
CA TRP A 232 -8.35 -16.22 7.17
C TRP A 232 -8.00 -16.56 8.62
N LEU A 233 -8.62 -15.88 9.60
CA LEU A 233 -8.47 -16.21 11.03
C LEU A 233 -9.07 -17.57 11.38
N GLN A 234 -10.19 -17.95 10.76
CA GLN A 234 -10.78 -19.28 10.91
C GLN A 234 -9.81 -20.38 10.48
N GLN A 235 -9.16 -20.19 9.33
CA GLN A 235 -8.22 -21.14 8.73
C GLN A 235 -6.79 -21.05 9.30
N LEU A 236 -6.52 -20.06 10.16
CA LEU A 236 -5.22 -19.85 10.77
C LEU A 236 -4.85 -21.04 11.66
N LYS A 237 -3.68 -21.62 11.40
CA LYS A 237 -3.08 -22.64 12.27
C LYS A 237 -1.99 -21.98 13.12
N ILE A 238 -2.14 -22.06 14.43
CA ILE A 238 -1.16 -21.55 15.39
C ILE A 238 -0.30 -22.72 15.86
N THR A 239 1.01 -22.64 15.63
CA THR A 239 1.94 -23.74 15.93
C THR A 239 3.20 -23.22 16.61
N PRO A 240 3.28 -23.32 17.95
CA PRO A 240 4.51 -23.08 18.67
C PRO A 240 5.57 -24.17 18.40
N PRO A 241 6.88 -23.86 18.52
CA PRO A 241 7.44 -22.52 18.63
C PRO A 241 7.58 -21.82 17.27
N LYS A 242 7.48 -22.55 16.15
CA LYS A 242 7.75 -22.03 14.79
C LYS A 242 6.47 -21.85 14.00
N GLN A 243 6.00 -20.60 13.95
CA GLN A 243 4.86 -20.20 13.14
C GLN A 243 5.23 -20.13 11.65
N ARG A 244 4.49 -20.83 10.78
CA ARG A 244 4.68 -20.81 9.32
C ARG A 244 3.50 -20.22 8.55
N ASP A 245 2.32 -20.16 9.16
CA ASP A 245 1.12 -19.64 8.50
C ASP A 245 1.20 -18.12 8.36
N THR A 246 1.03 -17.59 7.14
CA THR A 246 1.10 -16.17 6.82
C THR A 246 -0.23 -15.45 6.98
N LYS A 247 -1.35 -16.16 7.19
CA LYS A 247 -2.70 -15.58 7.23
C LYS A 247 -2.84 -14.47 8.25
N PHE A 248 -2.16 -14.58 9.38
CA PHE A 248 -2.22 -13.52 10.39
C PHE A 248 -1.53 -12.24 9.91
N CYS A 249 -0.36 -12.36 9.28
CA CYS A 249 0.31 -11.21 8.65
C CYS A 249 -0.54 -10.61 7.52
N GLU A 250 -1.22 -11.46 6.73
CA GLU A 250 -2.18 -11.01 5.72
C GLU A 250 -3.35 -10.27 6.37
N VAL A 251 -3.92 -10.76 7.46
CA VAL A 251 -4.97 -10.02 8.19
C VAL A 251 -4.44 -8.66 8.64
N MET A 252 -3.24 -8.62 9.23
CA MET A 252 -2.63 -7.37 9.71
C MET A 252 -2.40 -6.36 8.60
N SER A 253 -1.99 -6.78 7.40
CA SER A 253 -1.82 -5.86 6.27
C SER A 253 -3.13 -5.25 5.76
N TRP A 254 -4.28 -5.89 6.03
CA TRP A 254 -5.60 -5.38 5.65
C TRP A 254 -6.28 -4.57 6.76
N THR A 255 -5.76 -4.57 7.99
CA THR A 255 -6.36 -3.83 9.10
C THR A 255 -6.52 -2.32 8.85
N PRO A 256 -5.61 -1.61 8.13
CA PRO A 256 -5.81 -0.19 7.86
C PRO A 256 -7.03 0.09 6.96
N LEU A 257 -7.60 -0.93 6.31
CA LEU A 257 -8.77 -0.81 5.44
C LEU A 257 -10.11 -0.96 6.16
N VAL A 258 -10.11 -1.37 7.42
CA VAL A 258 -11.33 -1.70 8.19
C VAL A 258 -11.31 -0.93 9.51
N ARG A 259 -12.48 -0.77 10.13
CA ARG A 259 -12.56 -0.18 11.47
C ARG A 259 -11.87 -1.07 12.50
N THR A 260 -11.12 -0.45 13.41
CA THR A 260 -10.42 -1.14 14.50
C THR A 260 -11.37 -1.99 15.32
N GLU A 261 -12.56 -1.47 15.65
CA GLU A 261 -13.53 -2.20 16.48
C GLU A 261 -13.97 -3.53 15.85
N ASP A 262 -14.17 -3.55 14.53
CA ASP A 262 -14.58 -4.77 13.81
C ASP A 262 -13.45 -5.80 13.80
N VAL A 263 -12.20 -5.35 13.65
CA VAL A 263 -11.02 -6.22 13.70
C VAL A 263 -10.85 -6.81 15.09
N VAL A 264 -11.02 -6.02 16.15
CA VAL A 264 -10.94 -6.51 17.53
C VAL A 264 -12.00 -7.58 17.78
N SER A 265 -13.24 -7.35 17.35
CA SER A 265 -14.32 -8.35 17.52
C SER A 265 -14.02 -9.67 16.82
N ILE A 266 -13.47 -9.68 15.59
CA ILE A 266 -13.10 -10.94 14.92
C ILE A 266 -11.88 -11.61 15.56
N LEU A 267 -10.95 -10.84 16.16
CA LEU A 267 -9.81 -11.41 16.88
C LEU A 267 -10.27 -12.11 18.17
N GLU A 268 -11.21 -11.51 18.92
CA GLU A 268 -11.85 -12.11 20.09
C GLU A 268 -12.53 -13.43 19.74
N GLN A 269 -13.25 -13.47 18.62
CA GLN A 269 -14.00 -14.66 18.18
C GLN A 269 -13.09 -15.76 17.61
N GLU A 270 -12.12 -15.41 16.75
CA GLU A 270 -11.46 -16.38 15.89
C GLU A 270 -9.99 -16.63 16.19
N PHE A 271 -9.31 -15.70 16.88
CA PHE A 271 -7.86 -15.74 17.09
C PHE A 271 -7.50 -16.09 18.53
N PHE A 272 -7.91 -15.29 19.50
CA PHE A 272 -7.33 -15.38 20.85
C PHE A 272 -7.59 -16.72 21.52
N GLY A 273 -8.77 -17.32 21.34
CA GLY A 273 -9.06 -18.65 21.88
C GLY A 273 -8.12 -19.74 21.34
N LYS A 274 -7.77 -19.68 20.04
CA LYS A 274 -6.83 -20.61 19.41
C LYS A 274 -5.40 -20.34 19.89
N TRP A 275 -5.03 -19.07 19.99
CA TRP A 275 -3.70 -18.64 20.41
C TRP A 275 -3.38 -19.11 21.83
N GLU A 276 -4.29 -18.86 22.77
CA GLU A 276 -4.13 -19.28 24.16
C GLU A 276 -4.15 -20.80 24.32
N SER A 277 -5.01 -21.50 23.57
CA SER A 277 -5.06 -22.95 23.63
C SER A 277 -3.79 -23.59 23.09
N ALA A 278 -3.22 -23.05 22.01
CA ALA A 278 -1.94 -23.48 21.48
C ALA A 278 -0.80 -23.23 22.48
N LEU A 279 -0.79 -22.06 23.13
CA LEU A 279 0.18 -21.73 24.18
C LEU A 279 0.10 -22.73 25.35
N ARG A 280 -1.10 -22.91 25.94
CA ARG A 280 -1.31 -23.85 27.06
C ARG A 280 -0.89 -25.27 26.70
N HIS A 281 -1.31 -25.75 25.52
CA HIS A 281 -0.94 -27.09 25.06
C HIS A 281 0.57 -27.25 24.91
N TRP A 282 1.26 -26.25 24.35
CA TRP A 282 2.71 -26.29 24.18
C TRP A 282 3.45 -26.26 25.52
N LEU A 283 3.01 -25.42 26.47
CA LEU A 283 3.56 -25.37 27.83
C LEU A 283 3.44 -26.73 28.53
N GLN A 284 2.29 -27.39 28.42
CA GLN A 284 2.03 -28.68 29.06
C GLN A 284 2.77 -29.85 28.40
N SER A 285 2.82 -29.89 27.07
CA SER A 285 3.33 -31.05 26.31
C SER A 285 4.84 -31.00 26.09
N ALA A 286 5.38 -29.84 25.70
CA ALA A 286 6.79 -29.70 25.34
C ALA A 286 7.63 -29.10 26.47
N ARG A 287 6.99 -28.43 27.45
CA ARG A 287 7.65 -27.77 28.59
C ARG A 287 8.84 -26.91 28.17
N PRO A 288 8.63 -25.92 27.28
CA PRO A 288 9.68 -25.00 26.86
C PRO A 288 10.20 -24.18 28.05
N SER A 289 11.38 -23.59 27.90
CA SER A 289 11.86 -22.64 28.91
C SER A 289 10.95 -21.41 28.96
N SER A 290 10.83 -20.79 30.14
CA SER A 290 10.07 -19.53 30.31
C SER A 290 10.52 -18.46 29.32
N GLY A 291 11.83 -18.31 29.10
CA GLY A 291 12.39 -17.38 28.12
C GLY A 291 11.92 -17.64 26.68
N GLU A 292 11.86 -18.91 26.25
CA GLU A 292 11.35 -19.28 24.92
C GLU A 292 9.86 -19.00 24.76
N ALA A 293 9.06 -19.31 25.79
CA ALA A 293 7.62 -19.07 25.75
C ALA A 293 7.28 -17.58 25.77
N THR A 294 7.96 -16.78 26.59
CA THR A 294 7.83 -15.32 26.60
C THR A 294 8.28 -14.70 25.28
N ALA A 295 9.38 -15.18 24.69
CA ALA A 295 9.82 -14.73 23.37
C ALA A 295 8.81 -15.06 22.26
N TRP A 296 8.14 -16.21 22.34
CA TRP A 296 7.07 -16.57 21.41
C TRP A 296 5.86 -15.62 21.53
N CYS A 297 5.42 -15.31 22.76
CA CYS A 297 4.36 -14.31 22.99
C CYS A 297 4.74 -12.92 22.47
N ALA A 298 5.97 -12.46 22.75
CA ALA A 298 6.49 -11.20 22.24
C ALA A 298 6.54 -11.17 20.71
N GLY A 299 6.91 -12.30 20.09
CA GLY A 299 6.90 -12.48 18.64
C GLY A 299 5.52 -12.22 18.02
N TRP A 300 4.45 -12.76 18.62
CA TRP A 300 3.08 -12.47 18.18
C TRP A 300 2.70 -11.01 18.37
N LYS A 301 3.00 -10.42 19.53
CA LYS A 301 2.71 -9.01 19.83
C LYS A 301 3.30 -8.08 18.76
N ASN A 302 4.51 -8.37 18.27
CA ASN A 302 5.20 -7.57 17.26
C ASN A 302 4.58 -7.62 15.86
N VAL A 303 3.64 -8.55 15.60
CA VAL A 303 2.96 -8.64 14.29
C VAL A 303 1.70 -7.76 14.24
N PHE A 304 1.12 -7.41 15.39
CA PHE A 304 -0.05 -6.54 15.46
C PHE A 304 0.27 -5.13 14.97
N THR A 305 -0.72 -4.47 14.37
CA THR A 305 -0.60 -3.05 14.03
C THR A 305 -0.61 -2.18 15.28
N ALA A 306 -0.04 -0.98 15.15
CA ALA A 306 -0.01 -0.02 16.25
C ALA A 306 -1.42 0.31 16.74
N GLU A 307 -2.41 0.50 15.85
CA GLU A 307 -3.78 0.84 16.28
C GLU A 307 -4.40 -0.25 17.16
N LEU A 308 -4.20 -1.52 16.81
CA LEU A 308 -4.71 -2.65 17.59
C LEU A 308 -4.00 -2.79 18.94
N LEU A 309 -2.71 -2.47 19.00
CA LEU A 309 -1.96 -2.50 20.25
C LEU A 309 -2.34 -1.36 21.21
N HIS A 310 -3.07 -0.34 20.77
CA HIS A 310 -3.64 0.67 21.66
C HIS A 310 -5.03 0.28 22.20
N ASP A 311 -5.68 -0.76 21.65
CA ASP A 311 -6.95 -1.24 22.17
C ASP A 311 -6.74 -2.07 23.44
N GLU A 312 -7.36 -1.65 24.54
CA GLU A 312 -7.21 -2.26 25.86
C GLU A 312 -7.61 -3.75 25.87
N ARG A 313 -8.60 -4.15 25.06
CA ARG A 313 -9.05 -5.55 24.99
C ARG A 313 -7.98 -6.42 24.36
N VAL A 314 -7.32 -5.95 23.31
CA VAL A 314 -6.21 -6.65 22.65
C VAL A 314 -5.03 -6.78 23.59
N LEU A 315 -4.63 -5.69 24.25
CA LEU A 315 -3.53 -5.70 25.21
C LEU A 315 -3.79 -6.67 26.38
N ALA A 316 -4.97 -6.60 26.99
CA ALA A 316 -5.33 -7.46 28.11
C ALA A 316 -5.23 -8.96 27.76
N ARG A 317 -5.64 -9.35 26.54
CA ARG A 317 -5.53 -10.75 26.07
C ARG A 317 -4.07 -11.18 25.87
N LEU A 318 -3.24 -10.30 25.30
CA LEU A 318 -1.82 -10.59 25.10
C LEU A 318 -1.06 -10.70 26.44
N GLU A 319 -1.34 -9.80 27.38
CA GLU A 319 -0.75 -9.81 28.73
C GLU A 319 -1.20 -11.03 29.54
N ALA A 320 -2.47 -11.43 29.45
CA ALA A 320 -2.96 -12.66 30.08
C ALA A 320 -2.24 -13.91 29.58
N GLY A 321 -1.87 -13.94 28.28
CA GLY A 321 -1.06 -15.02 27.72
C GLY A 321 0.36 -15.07 28.31
N VAL A 322 1.02 -13.92 28.46
CA VAL A 322 2.34 -13.83 29.11
C VAL A 322 2.26 -14.26 30.58
N ALA A 323 1.26 -13.78 31.32
CA ALA A 323 1.05 -14.18 32.72
C ALA A 323 0.78 -15.68 32.89
N THR A 324 0.26 -16.36 31.85
CA THR A 324 0.12 -17.82 31.85
C THR A 324 1.47 -18.53 31.78
N VAL A 325 2.44 -17.97 31.04
CA VAL A 325 3.82 -18.49 31.00
C VAL A 325 4.49 -18.39 32.38
N ASP A 326 4.34 -17.23 33.04
CA ASP A 326 4.94 -16.98 34.35
C ASP A 326 4.39 -17.94 35.41
N ARG A 327 3.08 -18.15 35.43
CA ARG A 327 2.41 -19.08 36.37
C ARG A 327 2.90 -20.52 36.21
N GLU A 328 2.98 -21.01 34.97
CA GLU A 328 3.46 -22.38 34.70
C GLU A 328 4.94 -22.55 35.07
N ALA A 329 5.75 -21.50 34.91
CA ALA A 329 7.16 -21.52 35.33
C ALA A 329 7.30 -21.57 36.87
N GLU A 330 6.46 -20.85 37.61
CA GLU A 330 6.40 -20.92 39.07
C GLU A 330 5.99 -22.31 39.57
N ASP A 331 4.95 -22.90 38.97
CA ASP A 331 4.45 -24.22 39.37
C ASP A 331 5.49 -25.32 39.12
N LEU A 332 6.22 -25.27 37.99
CA LEU A 332 7.35 -26.17 37.75
C LEU A 332 8.48 -25.98 38.75
N SER A 333 8.78 -24.74 39.14
CA SER A 333 9.80 -24.43 40.15
C SER A 333 9.42 -24.97 41.53
N ARG A 334 8.13 -24.87 41.91
CA ARG A 334 7.61 -25.44 43.17
C ARG A 334 7.68 -26.96 43.18
N LEU A 335 7.33 -27.62 42.08
CA LEU A 335 7.41 -29.09 41.97
C LEU A 335 8.85 -29.62 42.10
N VAL A 336 9.84 -28.88 41.62
CA VAL A 336 11.27 -29.24 41.76
C VAL A 336 11.78 -29.01 43.18
N CYS A 337 11.32 -27.97 43.88
CA CYS A 337 11.71 -27.71 45.27
C CYS A 337 11.08 -28.66 46.30
N HIS A 338 10.03 -29.40 45.91
CA HIS A 338 9.30 -30.33 46.78
C HIS A 338 9.54 -31.82 46.44
N ALA A 339 10.42 -32.13 45.50
CA ALA A 339 10.83 -33.49 45.11
C ALA A 339 12.22 -33.82 45.67
#